data_AF-A0A9E2KH28-F1
#
_entry.id   AF-A0A9E2KH28-F1
#
_cell.length_a   1.000
_cell.length_b   1.000
_cell.length_c   1.000
_cell.angle_alpha   90.00
_cell.angle_beta   90.00
_cell.angle_gamma   90.00
#
_symmetry.space_group_name_H-M   'P 1'
#
loop_
_entity.id
_entity.type
_entity.pdbx_description
1 polymer ?
#
loop_
_entity_poly.entity_id
_entity_poly.type
_entity_poly.pdbx_seq_one_letter_code
_entity_poly.pdbx_strand_id
1 'polypeptide(L)'
;MKKILFPALAALLWLASACSEKTEYTYAIPADVTSICSVDLSTLSEKAGLGDSDNQALLQKLTESLKSEMDATTYDYIQTLLDDPDQSGIDLQAPVYLFTSRTLQHGSFIAKVADKDHVQTLLETLQKKGGETEEKENCTLVHTADGLLLGYNESILFCLGHQTGPQLPAYKDSLATWMQQTEVQSFASRPEFKEMQAQKGDIKTICSYANLPKNYMAVTGYRLLKNLDLKDLQFIVELSFETGSIDLHLTYYTENEQIKSLLAKQNELYRPVKNTFIDYFPQSTLLLVSAGLNGNALYDLLLETTQMGENLSAKDAEAVKQLLGMFENDFSVGMVNFTLNKLPSLLAYATVKDSAPLKALLNNAELKKKLGRGNDIVQLEEDRYVWKSRNFNLFFGVQDKQFYATNDELLYKDLFKKCDPSAAKNTYAADMKGKNGATVINVEAICQLPIVKMLVSMGGSKYATVLAALERIAYLKSENNATGNYISLQLKDKDTNALKQIVELAKTAI
;
A
#
# COMPACT_ATOMS: atom_id res chain seq x y z
N MET A 1 -0.46 -30.50 -65.55
CA MET A 1 -0.35 -30.80 -64.11
C MET A 1 0.48 -29.79 -63.29
N LYS A 2 1.18 -28.80 -63.90
CA LYS A 2 2.01 -27.80 -63.17
C LYS A 2 1.30 -26.52 -62.68
N LYS A 3 -0.03 -26.40 -62.79
CA LYS A 3 -0.77 -25.16 -62.39
C LYS A 3 -1.53 -25.23 -61.07
N ILE A 4 -1.54 -26.39 -60.40
CA ILE A 4 -2.17 -26.57 -59.06
C ILE A 4 -1.10 -26.65 -57.95
N LEU A 5 0.16 -26.92 -58.30
CA LEU A 5 1.23 -27.06 -57.32
C LEU A 5 1.65 -25.73 -56.66
N PHE A 6 1.58 -24.61 -57.37
CA PHE A 6 2.01 -23.30 -56.85
C PHE A 6 1.06 -22.70 -55.78
N PRO A 7 -0.28 -22.69 -55.96
CA PRO A 7 -1.19 -22.26 -54.90
C PRO A 7 -1.28 -23.27 -53.74
N ALA A 8 -1.08 -24.57 -54.00
CA ALA A 8 -0.99 -25.57 -52.93
C ALA A 8 0.31 -25.45 -52.12
N LEU A 9 1.44 -25.10 -52.75
CA LEU A 9 2.69 -24.83 -52.04
C LEU A 9 2.65 -23.49 -51.30
N ALA A 10 1.97 -22.47 -51.84
CA ALA A 10 1.72 -21.20 -51.16
C ALA A 10 0.75 -21.36 -49.98
N ALA A 11 -0.27 -22.22 -50.08
CA ALA A 11 -1.14 -22.58 -48.96
C ALA A 11 -0.42 -23.45 -47.92
N LEU A 12 0.50 -24.34 -48.32
CA LEU A 12 1.38 -25.07 -47.38
C LEU A 12 2.43 -24.17 -46.73
N LEU A 13 2.94 -23.15 -47.44
CA LEU A 13 3.86 -22.14 -46.88
C LEU A 13 3.11 -21.12 -46.00
N TRP A 14 1.82 -20.86 -46.26
CA TRP A 14 0.94 -20.11 -45.35
C TRP A 14 0.51 -20.92 -44.12
N LEU A 15 0.34 -22.24 -44.25
CA LEU A 15 0.09 -23.15 -43.12
C LEU A 15 1.37 -23.46 -42.32
N ALA A 16 2.54 -23.35 -42.93
CA ALA A 16 3.84 -23.36 -42.24
C ALA A 16 4.26 -21.97 -41.73
N SER A 17 3.56 -20.92 -42.14
CA SER A 17 3.53 -19.61 -41.48
C SER A 17 2.22 -19.43 -40.70
N ALA A 18 1.71 -20.52 -40.11
CA ALA A 18 1.16 -20.37 -38.78
C ALA A 18 2.33 -19.89 -37.91
N CYS A 19 2.63 -18.58 -38.00
CA CYS A 19 2.92 -17.84 -36.79
C CYS A 19 1.85 -18.31 -35.83
N SER A 20 2.22 -19.18 -34.89
CA SER A 20 1.45 -19.32 -33.68
C SER A 20 1.08 -17.90 -33.32
N GLU A 21 -0.22 -17.59 -33.29
CA GLU A 21 -0.65 -16.34 -32.65
C GLU A 21 0.08 -16.36 -31.32
N LYS A 22 1.04 -15.44 -31.13
CA LYS A 22 1.88 -15.46 -29.93
C LYS A 22 0.90 -15.41 -28.77
N THR A 23 0.74 -16.53 -28.07
CA THR A 23 -0.18 -16.61 -26.95
C THR A 23 0.25 -15.53 -25.99
N GLU A 24 -0.67 -14.64 -25.62
CA GLU A 24 -0.38 -13.61 -24.65
C GLU A 24 0.15 -14.30 -23.39
N TYR A 25 1.39 -14.00 -22.99
CA TYR A 25 2.11 -14.77 -21.98
C TYR A 25 1.35 -14.83 -20.65
N THR A 26 0.59 -13.78 -20.33
CA THR A 26 -0.25 -13.75 -19.13
C THR A 26 -1.35 -14.83 -19.09
N TYR A 27 -1.71 -15.44 -20.23
CA TYR A 27 -2.69 -16.53 -20.25
C TYR A 27 -2.14 -17.81 -19.62
N ALA A 28 -0.82 -17.94 -19.44
CA ALA A 28 -0.25 -19.06 -18.70
C ALA A 28 -0.31 -18.87 -17.17
N ILE A 29 -0.85 -17.75 -16.68
CA ILE A 29 -1.04 -17.53 -15.24
C ILE A 29 -2.20 -18.42 -14.75
N PRO A 30 -1.97 -19.35 -13.80
CA PRO A 30 -3.00 -20.26 -13.33
C PRO A 30 -4.21 -19.53 -12.72
N ALA A 31 -5.42 -20.03 -12.99
CA ALA A 31 -6.65 -19.40 -12.50
C ALA A 31 -6.86 -19.41 -10.97
N ASP A 32 -6.06 -20.18 -10.22
CA ASP A 32 -6.12 -20.32 -8.76
C ASP A 32 -5.14 -19.40 -8.00
N VAL A 33 -4.50 -18.46 -8.71
CA VAL A 33 -3.65 -17.43 -8.11
C VAL A 33 -4.39 -16.66 -7.02
N THR A 34 -3.71 -16.47 -5.89
CA THR A 34 -4.26 -15.79 -4.70
C THR A 34 -3.63 -14.43 -4.43
N SER A 35 -2.43 -14.21 -4.95
CA SER A 35 -1.71 -12.93 -4.93
C SER A 35 -0.86 -12.83 -6.20
N ILE A 36 -0.88 -11.69 -6.86
CA ILE A 36 -0.07 -11.42 -8.05
C ILE A 36 0.46 -9.99 -7.99
N CYS A 37 1.71 -9.82 -8.40
CA CYS A 37 2.42 -8.56 -8.51
C CYS A 37 2.97 -8.44 -9.92
N SER A 38 2.70 -7.33 -10.58
CA SER A 38 3.24 -6.92 -11.87
C SER A 38 4.31 -5.86 -11.62
N VAL A 39 5.47 -6.02 -12.25
CA VAL A 39 6.63 -5.11 -12.10
C VAL A 39 7.05 -4.64 -13.48
N ASP A 40 7.04 -3.32 -13.68
CA ASP A 40 7.60 -2.69 -14.88
C ASP A 40 9.09 -2.40 -14.66
N LEU A 41 9.93 -3.36 -15.08
CA LEU A 41 11.38 -3.28 -14.88
C LEU A 41 12.01 -2.15 -15.71
N SER A 42 11.47 -1.88 -16.92
CA SER A 42 11.96 -0.82 -17.80
C SER A 42 11.77 0.55 -17.16
N THR A 43 10.54 0.85 -16.74
CA THR A 43 10.20 2.13 -16.10
C THR A 43 10.95 2.29 -14.77
N LEU A 44 11.07 1.23 -13.95
CA LEU A 44 11.84 1.28 -12.70
C LEU A 44 13.33 1.54 -12.94
N SER A 45 13.93 0.90 -13.96
CA SER A 45 15.34 1.11 -14.33
C SER A 45 15.61 2.56 -14.74
N GLU A 46 14.72 3.13 -15.57
CA GLU A 46 14.79 4.54 -15.99
C GLU A 46 14.63 5.48 -14.80
N LYS A 47 13.59 5.30 -13.97
CA LYS A 47 13.30 6.14 -12.80
C LYS A 47 14.38 6.06 -11.72
N ALA A 48 15.04 4.91 -11.57
CA ALA A 48 16.20 4.72 -10.71
C ALA A 48 17.47 5.40 -11.28
N GLY A 49 17.48 5.73 -12.57
CA GLY A 49 18.63 6.26 -13.29
C GLY A 49 19.74 5.22 -13.48
N LEU A 50 19.43 3.94 -13.62
CA LEU A 50 20.45 2.88 -13.68
C LEU A 50 21.43 3.03 -14.86
N GLY A 51 21.02 3.71 -15.93
CA GLY A 51 21.88 4.08 -17.05
C GLY A 51 22.85 5.24 -16.77
N ASP A 52 22.72 5.94 -15.65
CA ASP A 52 23.62 7.04 -15.29
C ASP A 52 24.99 6.48 -14.89
N SER A 53 26.07 7.12 -15.38
CA SER A 53 27.46 6.74 -15.05
C SER A 53 27.70 6.62 -13.55
N ASP A 54 27.07 7.50 -12.78
CA ASP A 54 27.23 7.58 -11.32
C ASP A 54 26.53 6.42 -10.59
N ASN A 55 25.58 5.74 -11.25
CA ASN A 55 24.84 4.58 -10.71
C ASN A 55 25.48 3.24 -11.10
N GLN A 56 26.28 3.19 -12.17
CA GLN A 56 27.01 1.98 -12.56
C GLN A 56 27.94 1.47 -11.44
N ALA A 57 28.61 2.36 -10.70
CA ALA A 57 29.45 1.96 -9.58
C ALA A 57 28.65 1.31 -8.42
N LEU A 58 27.42 1.75 -8.17
CA LEU A 58 26.54 1.15 -7.17
C LEU A 58 26.05 -0.23 -7.63
N LEU A 59 25.61 -0.34 -8.89
CA LEU A 59 25.22 -1.63 -9.48
C LEU A 59 26.39 -2.62 -9.41
N GLN A 60 27.60 -2.17 -9.71
CA GLN A 60 28.78 -3.01 -9.62
C GLN A 60 29.05 -3.48 -8.19
N LYS A 61 29.00 -2.58 -7.20
CA LYS A 61 29.14 -2.97 -5.78
C LYS A 61 28.07 -3.99 -5.36
N LEU A 62 26.82 -3.78 -5.78
CA LEU A 62 25.72 -4.71 -5.48
C LEU A 62 25.97 -6.07 -6.12
N THR A 63 26.36 -6.12 -7.39
CA THR A 63 26.66 -7.37 -8.07
C THR A 63 27.88 -8.06 -7.47
N GLU A 64 28.94 -7.33 -7.13
CA GLU A 64 30.12 -7.86 -6.43
C GLU A 64 29.75 -8.50 -5.09
N SER A 65 28.78 -7.92 -4.36
CA SER A 65 28.30 -8.51 -3.11
C SER A 65 27.58 -9.86 -3.30
N LEU A 66 27.03 -10.11 -4.50
CA LEU A 66 26.41 -11.38 -4.86
C LEU A 66 27.43 -12.42 -5.35
N LYS A 67 28.69 -12.03 -5.58
CA LYS A 67 29.73 -12.93 -6.09
C LYS A 67 29.96 -14.15 -5.21
N SER A 68 29.81 -14.02 -3.88
CA SER A 68 29.96 -15.15 -2.96
C SER A 68 28.84 -16.20 -3.10
N GLU A 69 27.70 -15.82 -3.66
CA GLU A 69 26.51 -16.66 -3.79
C GLU A 69 26.47 -17.45 -5.12
N MET A 70 27.45 -17.25 -6.00
CA MET A 70 27.46 -17.85 -7.34
C MET A 70 28.87 -18.27 -7.79
N ASP A 71 28.94 -19.21 -8.75
CA ASP A 71 30.21 -19.59 -9.37
C ASP A 71 30.68 -18.51 -10.37
N ALA A 72 31.96 -18.56 -10.74
CA ALA A 72 32.57 -17.56 -11.62
C ALA A 72 31.88 -17.45 -12.99
N THR A 73 31.39 -18.57 -13.56
CA THR A 73 30.75 -18.56 -14.87
C THR A 73 29.40 -17.87 -14.81
N THR A 74 28.61 -18.17 -13.78
CA THR A 74 27.33 -17.49 -13.52
C THR A 74 27.55 -16.00 -13.24
N TYR A 75 28.59 -15.65 -12.48
CA TYR A 75 28.94 -14.26 -12.20
C TYR A 75 29.29 -13.47 -13.47
N ASP A 76 30.18 -14.00 -14.31
CA ASP A 76 30.59 -13.36 -15.56
C ASP A 76 29.40 -13.21 -16.53
N TYR A 77 28.47 -14.18 -16.54
CA TYR A 77 27.28 -14.09 -17.35
C TYR A 77 26.30 -13.02 -16.82
N ILE A 78 26.11 -12.92 -15.50
CA ILE A 78 25.29 -11.84 -14.91
C ILE A 78 25.89 -10.47 -15.23
N GLN A 79 27.22 -10.30 -15.18
CA GLN A 79 27.87 -9.06 -15.61
C GLN A 79 27.54 -8.74 -17.07
N THR A 80 27.58 -9.74 -17.96
CA THR A 80 27.19 -9.58 -19.37
C THR A 80 25.73 -9.13 -19.52
N LEU A 81 24.81 -9.68 -18.71
CA LEU A 81 23.39 -9.28 -18.73
C LEU A 81 23.16 -7.86 -18.18
N LEU A 82 24.02 -7.39 -17.26
CA LEU A 82 23.93 -6.02 -16.76
C LEU A 82 24.37 -4.99 -17.82
N ASP A 83 25.35 -5.36 -18.64
CA ASP A 83 25.83 -4.53 -19.75
C ASP A 83 24.88 -4.56 -20.95
N ASP A 84 24.30 -5.74 -21.26
CA ASP A 84 23.34 -5.93 -22.34
C ASP A 84 22.16 -6.82 -21.89
N PRO A 85 21.10 -6.22 -21.32
CA PRO A 85 19.93 -6.95 -20.82
C PRO A 85 19.19 -7.78 -21.87
N ASP A 86 19.31 -7.44 -23.15
CA ASP A 86 18.67 -8.15 -24.27
C ASP A 86 19.25 -9.56 -24.46
N GLN A 87 20.47 -9.81 -23.98
CA GLN A 87 21.10 -11.15 -23.96
C GLN A 87 20.37 -12.14 -23.05
N SER A 88 19.47 -11.67 -22.19
CA SER A 88 18.60 -12.55 -21.40
C SER A 88 17.52 -13.24 -22.24
N GLY A 89 17.18 -12.64 -23.40
CA GLY A 89 16.05 -13.06 -24.24
C GLY A 89 14.68 -12.73 -23.66
N ILE A 90 14.61 -12.01 -22.53
CA ILE A 90 13.38 -11.57 -21.89
C ILE A 90 12.96 -10.20 -22.43
N ASP A 91 11.68 -10.02 -22.77
CA ASP A 91 11.11 -8.73 -23.15
C ASP A 91 10.90 -7.86 -21.89
N LEU A 92 11.93 -7.08 -21.52
CA LEU A 92 11.91 -6.21 -20.34
C LEU A 92 11.01 -4.98 -20.48
N GLN A 93 10.49 -4.71 -21.68
CA GLN A 93 9.46 -3.68 -21.90
C GLN A 93 8.07 -4.17 -21.49
N ALA A 94 7.87 -5.49 -21.42
CA ALA A 94 6.67 -6.09 -20.87
C ALA A 94 6.81 -6.29 -19.35
N PRO A 95 5.73 -6.14 -18.57
CA PRO A 95 5.79 -6.39 -17.13
C PRO A 95 6.13 -7.84 -16.81
N VAL A 96 6.96 -8.04 -15.79
CA VAL A 96 7.16 -9.36 -15.18
C VAL A 96 6.09 -9.57 -14.12
N TYR A 97 5.48 -10.74 -14.08
CA TYR A 97 4.50 -11.07 -13.05
C TYR A 97 5.06 -12.08 -12.06
N LEU A 98 4.94 -11.76 -10.78
CA LEU A 98 5.28 -12.60 -9.64
C LEU A 98 3.98 -13.01 -8.95
N PHE A 99 3.77 -14.29 -8.66
CA PHE A 99 2.53 -14.72 -8.05
C PHE A 99 2.69 -15.94 -7.15
N THR A 100 1.66 -16.16 -6.34
CA THR A 100 1.51 -17.32 -5.46
C THR A 100 0.09 -17.85 -5.54
N SER A 101 -0.07 -19.14 -5.36
CA SER A 101 -1.38 -19.80 -5.16
C SER A 101 -1.31 -20.76 -3.97
N ARG A 102 -2.42 -21.42 -3.65
CA ARG A 102 -2.42 -22.46 -2.60
C ARG A 102 -1.52 -23.64 -2.95
N THR A 103 -1.39 -23.94 -4.25
CA THR A 103 -0.56 -25.02 -4.79
C THR A 103 0.87 -24.54 -5.09
N LEU A 104 1.07 -23.25 -5.35
CA LEU A 104 2.36 -22.62 -5.65
C LEU A 104 2.79 -21.66 -4.53
N GLN A 105 3.22 -22.23 -3.41
CA GLN A 105 3.53 -21.45 -2.18
C GLN A 105 4.93 -20.82 -2.17
N HIS A 106 5.87 -21.33 -2.97
CA HIS A 106 7.26 -20.89 -2.99
C HIS A 106 7.54 -19.75 -3.99
N GLY A 107 6.48 -19.06 -4.43
CA GLY A 107 6.58 -18.02 -5.45
C GLY A 107 6.73 -18.60 -6.85
N SER A 108 6.21 -17.88 -7.83
CA SER A 108 6.34 -18.19 -9.24
C SER A 108 6.50 -16.90 -10.01
N PHE A 109 7.20 -16.93 -11.13
CA PHE A 109 7.28 -15.78 -12.02
C PHE A 109 7.01 -16.17 -13.46
N ILE A 110 6.45 -15.24 -14.20
CA ILE A 110 6.27 -15.35 -15.64
C ILE A 110 6.74 -14.06 -16.31
N ALA A 111 7.49 -14.23 -17.40
CA ALA A 111 8.00 -13.16 -18.22
C ALA A 111 7.76 -13.47 -19.70
N LYS A 112 7.69 -12.42 -20.50
CA LYS A 112 7.53 -12.54 -21.95
C LYS A 112 8.90 -12.77 -22.59
N VAL A 113 8.94 -13.68 -23.56
CA VAL A 113 10.17 -14.00 -24.31
C VAL A 113 10.26 -13.11 -25.54
N ALA A 114 11.38 -12.40 -25.64
CA ALA A 114 11.79 -11.66 -26.84
C ALA A 114 12.57 -12.58 -27.80
N ASP A 115 13.49 -13.39 -27.26
CA ASP A 115 14.36 -14.28 -28.01
C ASP A 115 14.54 -15.62 -27.27
N LYS A 116 14.08 -16.71 -27.89
CA LYS A 116 14.10 -18.04 -27.28
C LYS A 116 15.53 -18.60 -27.12
N ASP A 117 16.42 -18.32 -28.08
CA ASP A 117 17.78 -18.86 -28.09
C ASP A 117 18.63 -18.19 -27.00
N HIS A 118 18.41 -16.89 -26.76
CA HIS A 118 18.99 -16.18 -25.62
C HIS A 118 18.47 -16.72 -24.28
N VAL A 119 17.16 -16.99 -24.15
CA VAL A 119 16.60 -17.63 -22.95
C VAL A 119 17.22 -19.02 -22.74
N GLN A 120 17.36 -19.82 -23.80
CA GLN A 120 18.03 -21.12 -23.72
C GLN A 120 19.46 -20.96 -23.20
N THR A 121 20.24 -20.02 -23.74
CA THR A 121 21.62 -19.74 -23.30
C THR A 121 21.70 -19.31 -21.83
N LEU A 122 20.75 -18.49 -21.38
CA LEU A 122 20.59 -18.09 -19.99
C LEU A 122 20.36 -19.32 -19.09
N LEU A 123 19.40 -20.17 -19.44
CA LEU A 123 19.05 -21.34 -18.64
C LEU A 123 20.15 -22.41 -18.63
N GLU A 124 20.81 -22.65 -19.77
CA GLU A 124 21.96 -23.56 -19.85
C GLU A 124 23.11 -23.09 -18.94
N THR A 125 23.32 -21.76 -18.84
CA THR A 125 24.32 -21.19 -17.93
C THR A 125 23.94 -21.43 -16.47
N LEU A 126 22.66 -21.25 -16.11
CA LEU A 126 22.17 -21.53 -14.75
C LEU A 126 22.23 -23.04 -14.41
N GLN A 127 21.98 -23.91 -15.37
CA GLN A 127 22.04 -25.38 -15.22
C GLN A 127 23.46 -25.93 -15.06
N LYS A 128 24.53 -25.15 -15.25
CA LYS A 128 25.92 -25.64 -15.05
C LYS A 128 26.17 -26.20 -13.65
N LYS A 129 25.33 -25.85 -12.67
CA LYS A 129 25.32 -26.42 -11.31
C LYS A 129 24.64 -27.81 -11.19
N GLY A 130 24.07 -28.33 -12.28
CA GLY A 130 23.28 -29.55 -12.35
C GLY A 130 21.80 -29.27 -12.63
N GLY A 131 21.10 -30.26 -13.18
CA GLY A 131 19.70 -30.17 -13.56
C GLY A 131 19.34 -31.14 -14.68
N GLU A 132 18.08 -31.10 -15.10
CA GLU A 132 17.53 -31.88 -16.20
C GLU A 132 16.81 -30.97 -17.19
N THR A 133 16.97 -31.25 -18.48
CA THR A 133 16.19 -30.61 -19.55
C THR A 133 15.31 -31.66 -20.21
N GLU A 134 14.05 -31.33 -20.44
CA GLU A 134 13.04 -32.19 -21.05
C GLU A 134 12.28 -31.43 -22.13
N GLU A 135 12.34 -31.90 -23.36
CA GLU A 135 11.56 -31.35 -24.47
C GLU A 135 10.13 -31.89 -24.42
N LYS A 136 9.15 -30.98 -24.36
CA LYS A 136 7.72 -31.29 -24.54
C LYS A 136 7.25 -30.74 -25.90
N GLU A 137 6.03 -31.08 -26.29
CA GLU A 137 5.46 -30.67 -27.58
C GLU A 137 5.40 -29.14 -27.78
N ASN A 138 5.25 -28.37 -26.70
CA ASN A 138 4.95 -26.93 -26.74
C ASN A 138 5.92 -26.04 -25.94
N CYS A 139 6.85 -26.64 -25.22
CA CYS A 139 7.82 -25.95 -24.38
C CYS A 139 9.01 -26.85 -24.08
N THR A 140 10.10 -26.23 -23.68
CA THR A 140 11.24 -26.91 -23.09
C THR A 140 11.19 -26.71 -21.59
N LEU A 141 11.26 -27.81 -20.84
CA LEU A 141 11.27 -27.79 -19.38
C LEU A 141 12.70 -27.92 -18.87
N VAL A 142 13.03 -27.12 -17.86
CA VAL A 142 14.33 -27.09 -17.20
C VAL A 142 14.10 -27.24 -15.70
N HIS A 143 14.65 -28.29 -15.09
CA HIS A 143 14.68 -28.45 -13.64
C HIS A 143 16.12 -28.27 -13.16
N THR A 144 16.35 -27.31 -12.26
CA THR A 144 17.69 -27.00 -11.75
C THR A 144 17.98 -27.76 -10.46
N ALA A 145 19.27 -27.94 -10.14
CA ALA A 145 19.68 -28.67 -8.92
C ALA A 145 19.19 -28.03 -7.60
N ASP A 146 18.97 -26.71 -7.58
CA ASP A 146 18.40 -25.96 -6.45
C ASP A 146 16.86 -26.02 -6.39
N GLY A 147 16.24 -26.74 -7.32
CA GLY A 147 14.82 -27.05 -7.32
C GLY A 147 13.94 -26.01 -8.02
N LEU A 148 14.47 -25.17 -8.90
CA LEU A 148 13.62 -24.36 -9.79
C LEU A 148 13.12 -25.23 -10.93
N LEU A 149 11.82 -25.13 -11.22
CA LEU A 149 11.23 -25.75 -12.41
C LEU A 149 10.80 -24.64 -13.37
N LEU A 150 11.45 -24.58 -14.52
CA LEU A 150 11.21 -23.59 -15.56
C LEU A 150 10.64 -24.25 -16.81
N GLY A 151 9.80 -23.51 -17.52
CA GLY A 151 9.28 -23.86 -18.83
C GLY A 151 9.39 -22.66 -19.74
N TYR A 152 9.92 -22.85 -20.95
CA TYR A 152 10.06 -21.76 -21.90
C TYR A 152 9.70 -22.15 -23.34
N ASN A 153 9.23 -21.17 -24.11
CA ASN A 153 8.98 -21.26 -25.54
C ASN A 153 9.18 -19.87 -26.21
N GLU A 154 8.74 -19.70 -27.47
CA GLU A 154 8.87 -18.46 -28.25
C GLU A 154 8.19 -17.21 -27.65
N SER A 155 7.40 -17.35 -26.58
CA SER A 155 6.61 -16.24 -26.02
C SER A 155 6.61 -16.19 -24.49
N ILE A 156 6.88 -17.30 -23.81
CA ILE A 156 6.69 -17.45 -22.37
C ILE A 156 7.95 -18.01 -21.74
N LEU A 157 8.41 -17.39 -20.65
CA LEU A 157 9.31 -17.98 -19.66
C LEU A 157 8.53 -18.05 -18.35
N PHE A 158 8.33 -19.25 -17.82
CA PHE A 158 7.55 -19.49 -16.61
C PHE A 158 8.39 -20.32 -15.63
N CYS A 159 8.64 -19.77 -14.44
CA CYS A 159 9.37 -20.42 -13.36
C CYS A 159 8.49 -20.68 -12.14
N LEU A 160 8.60 -21.88 -11.59
CA LEU A 160 8.05 -22.30 -10.31
C LEU A 160 9.19 -22.44 -9.29
N GLY A 161 9.09 -21.72 -8.17
CA GLY A 161 10.05 -21.81 -7.09
C GLY A 161 9.98 -23.15 -6.35
N HIS A 162 11.14 -23.70 -6.00
CA HIS A 162 11.32 -24.83 -5.09
C HIS A 162 10.37 -26.03 -5.30
N GLN A 163 10.43 -26.64 -6.47
CA GLN A 163 9.71 -27.86 -6.84
C GLN A 163 10.63 -29.06 -6.71
N THR A 164 10.51 -29.79 -5.59
CA THR A 164 11.26 -31.01 -5.32
C THR A 164 10.35 -32.12 -4.79
N GLY A 165 10.82 -33.37 -4.85
CA GLY A 165 10.10 -34.53 -4.30
C GLY A 165 9.08 -35.18 -5.24
N PRO A 166 8.17 -36.02 -4.72
CA PRO A 166 7.37 -36.96 -5.51
C PRO A 166 6.33 -36.28 -6.41
N GLN A 167 6.03 -35.00 -6.19
CA GLN A 167 5.08 -34.24 -7.00
C GLN A 167 5.72 -33.58 -8.24
N LEU A 168 7.06 -33.60 -8.38
CA LEU A 168 7.76 -32.95 -9.50
C LEU A 168 7.20 -33.33 -10.89
N PRO A 169 6.90 -34.61 -11.21
CA PRO A 169 6.29 -34.95 -12.50
C PRO A 169 4.94 -34.26 -12.74
N ALA A 170 4.09 -34.15 -11.70
CA ALA A 170 2.80 -33.48 -11.82
C ALA A 170 2.96 -31.97 -12.05
N TYR A 171 3.98 -31.33 -11.45
CA TYR A 171 4.30 -29.93 -11.70
C TYR A 171 4.85 -29.71 -13.12
N LYS A 172 5.69 -30.62 -13.64
CA LYS A 172 6.15 -30.59 -15.03
C LYS A 172 4.97 -30.62 -16.01
N ASP A 173 4.02 -31.53 -15.81
CA ASP A 173 2.83 -31.65 -16.66
C ASP A 173 1.90 -30.44 -16.52
N SER A 174 1.72 -29.92 -15.29
CA SER A 174 0.93 -28.72 -15.04
C SER A 174 1.53 -27.49 -15.70
N LEU A 175 2.85 -27.31 -15.61
CA LEU A 175 3.57 -26.20 -16.22
C LEU A 175 3.43 -26.20 -17.75
N ALA A 176 3.65 -27.36 -18.38
CA ALA A 176 3.44 -27.52 -19.83
C ALA A 176 1.99 -27.21 -20.24
N THR A 177 1.01 -27.61 -19.43
CA THR A 177 -0.41 -27.35 -19.66
C THR A 177 -0.74 -25.86 -19.53
N TRP A 178 -0.24 -25.19 -18.48
CA TRP A 178 -0.47 -23.75 -18.28
C TRP A 178 0.06 -22.93 -19.45
N MET A 179 1.22 -23.28 -20.01
CA MET A 179 1.81 -22.60 -21.17
C MET A 179 0.99 -22.72 -22.48
N GLN A 180 -0.11 -23.50 -22.49
CA GLN A 180 -1.05 -23.62 -23.62
C GLN A 180 -2.43 -23.01 -23.33
N GLN A 181 -2.64 -22.46 -22.15
CA GLN A 181 -3.96 -21.97 -21.75
C GLN A 181 -4.42 -20.78 -22.58
N THR A 182 -5.74 -20.67 -22.70
CA THR A 182 -6.43 -19.50 -23.23
C THR A 182 -6.81 -18.53 -22.11
N GLU A 183 -7.12 -17.27 -22.44
CA GLU A 183 -7.55 -16.26 -21.47
C GLU A 183 -8.61 -16.79 -20.50
N VAL A 184 -9.66 -17.45 -21.02
CA VAL A 184 -10.81 -17.96 -20.26
C VAL A 184 -10.42 -19.02 -19.20
N GLN A 185 -9.33 -19.74 -19.42
CA GLN A 185 -8.83 -20.76 -18.50
C GLN A 185 -7.83 -20.21 -17.46
N SER A 186 -7.44 -18.94 -17.61
CA SER A 186 -6.36 -18.31 -16.89
C SER A 186 -6.86 -17.25 -15.91
N PHE A 187 -5.96 -16.80 -15.03
CA PHE A 187 -6.22 -15.64 -14.18
C PHE A 187 -6.47 -14.36 -15.00
N ALA A 188 -5.99 -14.29 -16.25
CA ALA A 188 -6.16 -13.11 -17.10
C ALA A 188 -7.62 -12.79 -17.45
N SER A 189 -8.52 -13.78 -17.35
CA SER A 189 -9.96 -13.55 -17.53
C SER A 189 -10.62 -12.76 -16.39
N ARG A 190 -9.98 -12.69 -15.22
CA ARG A 190 -10.55 -12.11 -13.99
C ARG A 190 -10.73 -10.60 -14.12
N PRO A 191 -11.90 -10.03 -13.74
CA PRO A 191 -12.11 -8.59 -13.82
C PRO A 191 -11.11 -7.79 -12.98
N GLU A 192 -10.73 -8.26 -11.79
CA GLU A 192 -9.72 -7.63 -10.94
C GLU A 192 -8.34 -7.56 -11.62
N PHE A 193 -7.98 -8.56 -12.42
CA PHE A 193 -6.72 -8.58 -13.15
C PHE A 193 -6.74 -7.54 -14.28
N LYS A 194 -7.86 -7.43 -15.00
CA LYS A 194 -8.04 -6.41 -16.04
C LYS A 194 -8.02 -5.00 -15.46
N GLU A 195 -8.63 -4.80 -14.29
CA GLU A 195 -8.57 -3.53 -13.56
C GLU A 195 -7.13 -3.19 -13.15
N MET A 196 -6.39 -4.15 -12.59
CA MET A 196 -4.96 -3.98 -12.27
C MET A 196 -4.14 -3.65 -13.52
N GLN A 197 -4.35 -4.34 -14.64
CA GLN A 197 -3.61 -4.10 -15.87
C GLN A 197 -3.83 -2.69 -16.44
N ALA A 198 -5.03 -2.14 -16.29
CA ALA A 198 -5.37 -0.79 -16.75
C ALA A 198 -4.70 0.34 -15.95
N GLN A 199 -4.19 0.04 -14.75
CA GLN A 199 -3.45 1.00 -13.92
C GLN A 199 -2.03 1.27 -14.50
N LYS A 200 -1.49 2.45 -14.19
CA LYS A 200 -0.25 2.97 -14.81
C LYS A 200 0.97 2.94 -13.90
N GLY A 201 0.82 2.54 -12.64
CA GLY A 201 1.93 2.49 -11.70
C GLY A 201 3.00 1.47 -12.07
N ASP A 202 4.18 1.73 -11.52
CA ASP A 202 5.42 0.98 -11.79
C ASP A 202 5.36 -0.44 -11.21
N ILE A 203 4.64 -0.60 -10.10
CA ILE A 203 4.37 -1.89 -9.46
C ILE A 203 2.88 -1.99 -9.14
N LYS A 204 2.25 -3.09 -9.53
CA LYS A 204 0.81 -3.29 -9.39
C LYS A 204 0.53 -4.64 -8.76
N THR A 205 -0.25 -4.70 -7.69
CA THR A 205 -0.46 -5.93 -6.91
C THR A 205 -1.94 -6.17 -6.65
N ILE A 206 -2.38 -7.41 -6.83
CA ILE A 206 -3.64 -7.91 -6.27
C ILE A 206 -3.29 -8.78 -5.06
N CYS A 207 -3.90 -8.50 -3.91
CA CYS A 207 -3.79 -9.34 -2.72
C CYS A 207 -5.15 -9.52 -2.04
N SER A 208 -5.45 -10.76 -1.62
CA SER A 208 -6.64 -11.04 -0.82
C SER A 208 -6.44 -10.59 0.63
N TYR A 209 -7.50 -10.07 1.25
CA TYR A 209 -7.52 -9.76 2.68
C TYR A 209 -7.15 -10.96 3.55
N ALA A 210 -7.56 -12.17 3.15
CA ALA A 210 -7.22 -13.41 3.88
C ALA A 210 -5.71 -13.69 3.93
N ASN A 211 -4.95 -13.14 2.99
CA ASN A 211 -3.50 -13.36 2.86
C ASN A 211 -2.66 -12.21 3.44
N LEU A 212 -3.29 -11.14 3.93
CA LEU A 212 -2.56 -10.05 4.58
C LEU A 212 -1.90 -10.55 5.87
N PRO A 213 -0.65 -10.16 6.17
CA PRO A 213 -0.05 -10.50 7.46
C PRO A 213 -0.89 -9.93 8.63
N LYS A 214 -0.99 -10.69 9.72
CA LYS A 214 -1.90 -10.39 10.85
C LYS A 214 -1.73 -8.99 11.46
N ASN A 215 -0.50 -8.47 11.45
CA ASN A 215 -0.20 -7.11 11.91
C ASN A 215 -0.84 -6.03 11.02
N TYR A 216 -0.96 -6.26 9.71
CA TYR A 216 -1.67 -5.36 8.82
C TYR A 216 -3.18 -5.47 9.00
N MET A 217 -3.72 -6.68 9.20
CA MET A 217 -5.15 -6.85 9.52
C MET A 217 -5.56 -6.14 10.82
N ALA A 218 -4.67 -6.06 11.81
CA ALA A 218 -4.97 -5.45 13.10
C ALA A 218 -5.27 -3.94 13.02
N VAL A 219 -4.76 -3.26 12.00
CA VAL A 219 -4.86 -1.79 11.86
C VAL A 219 -5.94 -1.32 10.89
N THR A 220 -6.59 -2.23 10.14
CA THR A 220 -7.65 -1.86 9.17
C THR A 220 -8.99 -1.51 9.83
N GLY A 221 -9.15 -1.70 11.14
CA GLY A 221 -10.42 -1.49 11.84
C GLY A 221 -11.46 -2.59 11.61
N TYR A 222 -11.25 -3.47 10.62
CA TYR A 222 -12.18 -4.55 10.26
C TYR A 222 -12.32 -5.65 11.33
N ARG A 223 -11.40 -5.72 12.30
CA ARG A 223 -11.52 -6.64 13.45
C ARG A 223 -12.74 -6.36 14.34
N LEU A 224 -13.29 -5.15 14.27
CA LEU A 224 -14.48 -4.75 15.04
C LEU A 224 -15.79 -5.17 14.36
N LEU A 225 -15.74 -5.58 13.08
CA LEU A 225 -16.90 -6.02 12.34
C LEU A 225 -17.37 -7.39 12.87
N LYS A 226 -18.64 -7.51 13.22
CA LYS A 226 -19.25 -8.79 13.59
C LYS A 226 -19.65 -9.57 12.34
N ASN A 227 -19.47 -10.88 12.37
CA ASN A 227 -20.06 -11.84 11.44
C ASN A 227 -19.81 -11.60 9.93
N LEU A 228 -18.80 -10.82 9.55
CA LEU A 228 -18.45 -10.60 8.15
C LEU A 228 -17.09 -11.24 7.84
N ASP A 229 -17.13 -12.26 6.98
CA ASP A 229 -15.93 -12.89 6.43
C ASP A 229 -15.43 -12.07 5.24
N LEU A 230 -14.25 -11.46 5.38
CA LEU A 230 -13.64 -10.60 4.37
C LEU A 230 -12.73 -11.38 3.41
N LYS A 231 -12.74 -12.72 3.40
CA LYS A 231 -11.87 -13.50 2.51
C LYS A 231 -12.05 -13.17 1.02
N ASP A 232 -13.25 -12.74 0.64
CA ASP A 232 -13.61 -12.39 -0.75
C ASP A 232 -13.29 -10.92 -1.07
N LEU A 233 -12.71 -10.17 -0.14
CA LEU A 233 -12.19 -8.83 -0.37
C LEU A 233 -10.76 -8.92 -0.90
N GLN A 234 -10.52 -8.31 -2.05
CA GLN A 234 -9.21 -8.12 -2.63
C GLN A 234 -8.85 -6.64 -2.64
N PHE A 235 -7.55 -6.37 -2.51
CA PHE A 235 -6.97 -5.05 -2.71
C PHE A 235 -6.21 -5.05 -4.02
N ILE A 236 -6.43 -4.01 -4.82
CA ILE A 236 -5.58 -3.70 -5.96
C ILE A 236 -4.73 -2.50 -5.54
N VAL A 237 -3.43 -2.69 -5.52
CA VAL A 237 -2.45 -1.72 -5.03
C VAL A 237 -1.53 -1.33 -6.17
N GLU A 238 -1.50 -0.04 -6.47
CA GLU A 238 -0.64 0.60 -7.45
C GLU A 238 0.43 1.40 -6.70
N LEU A 239 1.71 1.21 -7.05
CA LEU A 239 2.83 1.98 -6.52
C LEU A 239 3.56 2.67 -7.68
N SER A 240 3.77 3.97 -7.54
CA SER A 240 4.46 4.80 -8.51
C SER A 240 5.54 5.65 -7.85
N PHE A 241 6.71 5.70 -8.48
CA PHE A 241 7.80 6.60 -8.14
C PHE A 241 7.72 7.81 -9.06
N GLU A 242 7.20 8.91 -8.54
CA GLU A 242 7.01 10.16 -9.28
C GLU A 242 8.12 11.17 -8.95
N THR A 243 8.12 12.29 -9.65
CA THR A 243 9.04 13.39 -9.34
C THR A 243 8.66 13.99 -7.98
N GLY A 244 9.53 13.82 -6.99
CA GLY A 244 9.33 14.30 -5.64
C GLY A 244 8.36 13.51 -4.75
N SER A 245 7.71 12.44 -5.24
CA SER A 245 6.78 11.64 -4.43
C SER A 245 6.85 10.14 -4.73
N ILE A 246 6.51 9.34 -3.71
CA ILE A 246 6.19 7.92 -3.86
C ILE A 246 4.72 7.78 -3.54
N ASP A 247 3.95 7.37 -4.54
CA ASP A 247 2.50 7.34 -4.49
C ASP A 247 2.00 5.91 -4.51
N LEU A 248 1.18 5.56 -3.53
CA LEU A 248 0.49 4.28 -3.42
C LEU A 248 -1.01 4.54 -3.51
N HIS A 249 -1.65 3.92 -4.49
CA HIS A 249 -3.09 3.98 -4.68
C HIS A 249 -3.71 2.59 -4.44
N LEU A 250 -4.71 2.53 -3.58
CA LEU A 250 -5.39 1.30 -3.18
C LEU A 250 -6.87 1.38 -3.56
N THR A 251 -7.31 0.44 -4.40
CA THR A 251 -8.72 0.18 -4.69
C THR A 251 -9.14 -1.18 -4.15
N TYR A 252 -10.46 -1.39 -4.07
CA TYR A 252 -11.06 -2.60 -3.54
C TYR A 252 -11.79 -3.35 -4.65
N TYR A 253 -11.62 -4.66 -4.70
CA TYR A 253 -12.41 -5.53 -5.56
C TYR A 253 -13.08 -6.63 -4.74
N THR A 254 -14.35 -6.89 -5.01
CA THR A 254 -15.08 -8.02 -4.47
C THR A 254 -16.35 -8.28 -5.27
N GLU A 255 -16.71 -9.54 -5.46
CA GLU A 255 -18.04 -9.92 -5.98
C GLU A 255 -19.06 -10.16 -4.85
N ASN A 256 -18.61 -10.13 -3.59
CA ASN A 256 -19.47 -10.39 -2.45
C ASN A 256 -20.37 -9.17 -2.15
N GLU A 257 -21.67 -9.32 -2.39
CA GLU A 257 -22.67 -8.25 -2.24
C GLU A 257 -22.75 -7.68 -0.80
N GLN A 258 -22.48 -8.49 0.23
CA GLN A 258 -22.46 -7.99 1.61
C GLN A 258 -21.28 -7.04 1.85
N ILE A 259 -20.11 -7.38 1.30
CA ILE A 259 -18.91 -6.54 1.38
C ILE A 259 -19.12 -5.26 0.56
N LYS A 260 -19.70 -5.35 -0.65
CA LYS A 260 -20.04 -4.16 -1.46
C LYS A 260 -20.98 -3.21 -0.70
N SER A 261 -22.02 -3.74 -0.07
CA SER A 261 -22.97 -2.95 0.74
C SER A 261 -22.27 -2.28 1.91
N LEU A 262 -21.36 -2.97 2.60
CA LEU A 262 -20.56 -2.38 3.68
C LEU A 262 -19.70 -1.22 3.17
N LEU A 263 -18.97 -1.40 2.06
CA LEU A 263 -18.13 -0.35 1.48
C LEU A 263 -18.96 0.86 1.04
N ALA A 264 -20.15 0.64 0.47
CA ALA A 264 -21.08 1.72 0.12
C ALA A 264 -21.55 2.50 1.36
N LYS A 265 -21.94 1.81 2.44
CA LYS A 265 -22.32 2.45 3.72
C LYS A 265 -21.18 3.23 4.35
N GLN A 266 -19.95 2.74 4.26
CA GLN A 266 -18.77 3.49 4.72
C GLN A 266 -18.60 4.79 3.94
N ASN A 267 -18.93 4.84 2.65
CA ASN A 267 -18.88 6.08 1.88
C ASN A 267 -19.93 7.11 2.33
N GLU A 268 -21.09 6.67 2.84
CA GLU A 268 -22.14 7.56 3.35
C GLU A 268 -21.76 8.26 4.67
N LEU A 269 -20.82 7.68 5.43
CA LEU A 269 -20.24 8.28 6.62
C LEU A 269 -19.60 9.63 6.31
N TYR A 270 -18.93 9.72 5.17
CA TYR A 270 -18.04 10.81 4.90
C TYR A 270 -18.75 12.01 4.27
N ARG A 271 -18.13 13.16 4.46
CA ARG A 271 -18.42 14.43 3.80
C ARG A 271 -17.11 14.99 3.26
N PRO A 272 -17.12 15.76 2.17
CA PRO A 272 -15.92 16.44 1.71
C PRO A 272 -15.36 17.38 2.80
N VAL A 273 -14.09 17.20 3.16
CA VAL A 273 -13.36 18.02 4.10
C VAL A 273 -13.31 19.46 3.61
N LYS A 274 -13.71 20.42 4.45
CA LYS A 274 -13.71 21.86 4.12
C LYS A 274 -12.44 22.59 4.57
N ASN A 275 -11.59 21.94 5.38
CA ASN A 275 -10.43 22.52 6.07
C ASN A 275 -10.80 23.64 7.07
N THR A 276 -11.95 23.52 7.73
CA THR A 276 -12.50 24.52 8.66
C THR A 276 -11.52 24.87 9.79
N PHE A 277 -10.75 23.88 10.27
CA PHE A 277 -9.90 24.03 11.45
C PHE A 277 -8.40 24.13 11.17
N ILE A 278 -7.97 24.08 9.92
CA ILE A 278 -6.54 23.94 9.58
C ILE A 278 -5.68 25.13 10.06
N ASP A 279 -6.28 26.31 10.18
CA ASP A 279 -5.64 27.52 10.70
C ASP A 279 -5.38 27.49 12.21
N TYR A 280 -6.06 26.64 12.97
CA TYR A 280 -5.89 26.53 14.43
C TYR A 280 -4.79 25.53 14.84
N PHE A 281 -4.22 24.83 13.86
CA PHE A 281 -3.10 23.92 14.07
C PHE A 281 -1.80 24.66 13.70
N PRO A 282 -0.75 24.62 14.54
CA PRO A 282 0.56 25.16 14.17
C PRO A 282 1.12 24.49 12.91
N GLN A 283 1.92 25.21 12.13
CA GLN A 283 2.59 24.63 10.94
C GLN A 283 3.39 23.37 11.26
N SER A 284 3.96 23.31 12.47
CA SER A 284 4.76 22.20 12.98
C SER A 284 3.94 21.05 13.60
N THR A 285 2.63 20.99 13.37
CA THR A 285 1.80 19.88 13.86
C THR A 285 2.35 18.56 13.31
N LEU A 286 2.65 17.62 14.21
CA LEU A 286 3.41 16.39 13.91
C LEU A 286 2.57 15.34 13.20
N LEU A 287 1.32 15.17 13.65
CA LEU A 287 0.31 14.32 13.04
C LEU A 287 -0.97 15.16 12.94
N LEU A 288 -1.59 15.23 11.77
CA LEU A 288 -2.89 15.88 11.57
C LEU A 288 -3.83 14.89 10.88
N VAL A 289 -4.93 14.55 11.54
CA VAL A 289 -6.04 13.80 10.97
C VAL A 289 -7.19 14.78 10.75
N SER A 290 -7.79 14.78 9.57
CA SER A 290 -9.00 15.54 9.28
C SER A 290 -9.96 14.69 8.47
N ALA A 291 -11.24 14.70 8.85
CA ALA A 291 -12.28 13.99 8.14
C ALA A 291 -13.55 14.82 8.12
N GLY A 292 -14.30 14.74 7.02
CA GLY A 292 -15.68 15.21 7.01
C GLY A 292 -16.57 14.04 7.40
N LEU A 293 -17.36 14.17 8.46
CA LEU A 293 -18.15 13.09 9.03
C LEU A 293 -19.64 13.45 9.12
N ASN A 294 -20.48 12.43 8.99
CA ASN A 294 -21.88 12.44 9.37
C ASN A 294 -22.04 11.57 10.62
N GLY A 295 -22.18 12.20 11.78
CA GLY A 295 -22.26 11.50 13.05
C GLY A 295 -23.45 10.53 13.19
N ASN A 296 -24.56 10.79 12.50
CA ASN A 296 -25.69 9.86 12.47
C ASN A 296 -25.34 8.59 11.68
N ALA A 297 -24.75 8.76 10.49
CA ALA A 297 -24.30 7.63 9.69
C ALA A 297 -23.19 6.82 10.40
N LEU A 298 -22.31 7.49 11.16
CA LEU A 298 -21.34 6.81 12.01
C LEU A 298 -22.01 5.92 13.06
N TYR A 299 -23.02 6.44 13.75
CA TYR A 299 -23.78 5.68 14.73
C TYR A 299 -24.47 4.47 14.10
N ASP A 300 -25.17 4.67 12.98
CA ASP A 300 -25.89 3.59 12.29
C ASP A 300 -24.92 2.49 11.84
N LEU A 301 -23.78 2.86 11.24
CA LEU A 301 -22.74 1.91 10.85
C LEU A 301 -22.18 1.14 12.06
N LEU A 302 -21.87 1.83 13.17
CA LEU A 302 -21.33 1.17 14.36
C LEU A 302 -22.32 0.17 14.97
N LEU A 303 -23.61 0.50 15.02
CA LEU A 303 -24.63 -0.43 15.51
C LEU A 303 -24.79 -1.68 14.64
N GLU A 304 -24.84 -1.48 13.32
CA GLU A 304 -25.04 -2.56 12.37
C GLU A 304 -23.82 -3.49 12.31
N THR A 305 -22.63 -2.89 12.35
CA THR A 305 -21.39 -3.62 12.05
C THR A 305 -20.65 -4.11 13.28
N THR A 306 -20.92 -3.58 14.48
CA THR A 306 -20.21 -3.99 15.70
C THR A 306 -21.16 -4.62 16.73
N GLN A 307 -20.60 -5.14 17.84
CA GLN A 307 -21.36 -5.61 19.00
C GLN A 307 -21.89 -4.48 19.88
N MET A 308 -21.70 -3.22 19.50
CA MET A 308 -22.14 -2.07 20.28
C MET A 308 -23.64 -2.09 20.56
N GLY A 309 -24.47 -2.41 19.55
CA GLY A 309 -25.92 -2.44 19.72
C GLY A 309 -26.43 -3.53 20.66
N GLU A 310 -25.70 -4.64 20.79
CA GLU A 310 -26.08 -5.77 21.66
C GLU A 310 -25.88 -5.45 23.15
N ASN A 311 -25.00 -4.50 23.45
CA ASN A 311 -24.60 -4.16 24.82
C ASN A 311 -25.27 -2.88 25.36
N LEU A 312 -26.09 -2.21 24.57
CA LEU A 312 -26.74 -0.95 24.94
C LEU A 312 -28.21 -1.17 25.28
N SER A 313 -28.67 -0.58 26.38
CA SER A 313 -30.11 -0.43 26.61
C SER A 313 -30.70 0.54 25.58
N ALA A 314 -32.01 0.47 25.30
CA ALA A 314 -32.66 1.39 24.36
C ALA A 314 -32.41 2.87 24.70
N LYS A 315 -32.37 3.19 26.00
CA LYS A 315 -32.06 4.54 26.49
C LYS A 315 -30.62 4.94 26.22
N ASP A 316 -29.66 4.04 26.45
CA ASP A 316 -28.25 4.32 26.22
C ASP A 316 -27.94 4.41 24.71
N ALA A 317 -28.58 3.58 23.89
CA ALA A 317 -28.49 3.64 22.44
C ALA A 317 -28.95 5.02 21.92
N GLU A 318 -30.10 5.51 22.36
CA GLU A 318 -30.59 6.85 21.99
C GLU A 318 -29.66 7.96 22.47
N ALA A 319 -29.12 7.87 23.69
CA ALA A 319 -28.16 8.84 24.19
C ALA A 319 -26.88 8.88 23.36
N VAL A 320 -26.37 7.71 22.95
CA VAL A 320 -25.19 7.62 22.08
C VAL A 320 -25.50 8.12 20.66
N LYS A 321 -26.69 7.84 20.14
CA LYS A 321 -27.15 8.38 18.85
C LYS A 321 -27.13 9.90 18.87
N GLN A 322 -27.69 10.52 19.90
CA GLN A 322 -27.72 11.98 20.05
C GLN A 322 -26.32 12.56 20.18
N LEU A 323 -25.44 11.89 20.94
CA LEU A 323 -24.06 12.31 21.13
C LEU A 323 -23.26 12.26 19.82
N LEU A 324 -23.29 11.13 19.09
CA LEU A 324 -22.57 11.02 17.83
C LEU A 324 -23.22 11.91 16.76
N GLY A 325 -24.55 11.95 16.70
CA GLY A 325 -25.33 12.75 15.76
C GLY A 325 -25.16 14.26 15.88
N MET A 326 -24.54 14.75 16.97
CA MET A 326 -24.18 16.16 17.12
C MET A 326 -23.08 16.58 16.14
N PHE A 327 -22.18 15.67 15.76
CA PHE A 327 -21.05 15.94 14.89
C PHE A 327 -21.46 15.95 13.42
N GLU A 328 -21.01 16.97 12.70
CA GLU A 328 -21.28 17.12 11.27
C GLU A 328 -20.15 17.87 10.56
N ASN A 329 -19.89 17.54 9.30
CA ASN A 329 -18.80 18.16 8.51
C ASN A 329 -17.43 17.88 9.16
N ASP A 330 -16.57 18.89 9.25
CA ASP A 330 -15.17 18.70 9.59
C ASP A 330 -14.97 18.29 11.04
N PHE A 331 -14.07 17.33 11.22
CA PHE A 331 -13.43 16.91 12.45
C PHE A 331 -11.92 16.87 12.19
N SER A 332 -11.13 17.51 13.03
CA SER A 332 -9.67 17.54 12.92
C SER A 332 -9.02 17.26 14.27
N VAL A 333 -8.02 16.39 14.29
CA VAL A 333 -7.19 16.08 15.46
C VAL A 333 -5.73 16.21 15.10
N GLY A 334 -4.97 16.95 15.90
CA GLY A 334 -3.56 17.17 15.73
C GLY A 334 -2.77 16.71 16.96
N MET A 335 -1.65 16.02 16.73
CA MET A 335 -0.58 15.90 17.71
C MET A 335 0.38 17.06 17.50
N VAL A 336 0.33 18.05 18.40
CA VAL A 336 1.07 19.31 18.27
C VAL A 336 2.50 19.19 18.77
N ASN A 337 2.73 18.38 19.80
CA ASN A 337 4.06 18.21 20.39
C ASN A 337 4.23 16.82 21.04
N PHE A 338 5.47 16.38 21.20
CA PHE A 338 5.84 15.14 21.86
C PHE A 338 7.09 15.30 22.74
N THR A 339 7.05 14.75 23.96
CA THR A 339 8.20 14.72 24.89
C THR A 339 8.22 13.38 25.63
N LEU A 340 9.40 12.90 26.07
CA LEU A 340 9.57 11.57 26.69
C LEU A 340 8.72 11.33 27.95
N ASN A 341 8.57 12.35 28.78
CA ASN A 341 8.07 12.18 30.16
C ASN A 341 6.61 12.64 30.32
N LYS A 342 5.94 13.01 29.22
CA LYS A 342 4.56 13.47 29.23
C LYS A 342 3.80 12.83 28.07
N LEU A 343 2.49 12.77 28.18
CA LEU A 343 1.64 12.43 27.04
C LEU A 343 1.87 13.43 25.89
N PRO A 344 1.73 13.00 24.63
CA PRO A 344 1.73 13.93 23.50
C PRO A 344 0.68 15.02 23.69
N SER A 345 0.98 16.25 23.31
CA SER A 345 0.01 17.35 23.32
C SER A 345 -0.93 17.19 22.13
N LEU A 346 -2.21 16.97 22.42
CA LEU A 346 -3.27 16.75 21.43
C LEU A 346 -4.21 17.93 21.39
N LEU A 347 -4.69 18.26 20.19
CA LEU A 347 -5.71 19.27 19.95
C LEU A 347 -6.74 18.72 18.98
N ALA A 348 -8.01 18.83 19.31
CA ALA A 348 -9.12 18.38 18.49
C ALA A 348 -10.12 19.50 18.31
N TYR A 349 -10.67 19.61 17.10
CA TYR A 349 -11.79 20.47 16.77
C TYR A 349 -12.81 19.70 15.93
N ALA A 350 -14.08 20.01 16.12
CA ALA A 350 -15.14 19.45 15.30
C ALA A 350 -16.28 20.45 15.13
N THR A 351 -16.92 20.43 13.97
CA THR A 351 -18.19 21.16 13.79
C THR A 351 -19.31 20.34 14.42
N VAL A 352 -20.18 21.01 15.19
CA VAL A 352 -21.33 20.39 15.85
C VAL A 352 -22.61 21.19 15.63
N LYS A 353 -23.76 20.53 15.66
CA LYS A 353 -25.07 21.18 15.50
C LYS A 353 -25.39 22.13 16.66
N ASP A 354 -25.21 21.63 17.88
CA ASP A 354 -25.40 22.33 19.15
C ASP A 354 -24.69 21.58 20.30
N SER A 355 -24.73 22.11 21.53
CA SER A 355 -24.07 21.51 22.70
C SER A 355 -24.99 20.67 23.60
N ALA A 356 -26.28 20.56 23.30
CA ALA A 356 -27.26 19.92 24.17
C ALA A 356 -26.98 18.43 24.40
N PRO A 357 -26.61 17.61 23.39
CA PRO A 357 -26.23 16.21 23.62
C PRO A 357 -25.06 16.05 24.58
N LEU A 358 -24.05 16.93 24.50
CA LEU A 358 -22.92 16.93 25.41
C LEU A 358 -23.36 17.28 26.84
N LYS A 359 -24.16 18.33 27.02
CA LYS A 359 -24.70 18.70 28.34
C LYS A 359 -25.52 17.58 28.95
N ALA A 360 -26.37 16.92 28.16
CA ALA A 360 -27.18 15.79 28.60
C ALA A 360 -26.31 14.62 29.07
N LEU A 361 -25.24 14.29 28.33
CA LEU A 361 -24.27 13.27 28.71
C LEU A 361 -23.59 13.62 30.05
N LEU A 362 -23.12 14.85 30.21
CA LEU A 362 -22.40 15.29 31.40
C LEU A 362 -23.30 15.39 32.64
N ASN A 363 -24.59 15.60 32.46
CA ASN A 363 -25.59 15.58 33.53
C ASN A 363 -26.07 14.16 33.89
N ASN A 364 -25.65 13.13 33.16
CA ASN A 364 -26.03 11.76 33.43
C ASN A 364 -25.39 11.25 34.74
N ALA A 365 -26.22 11.00 35.74
CA ALA A 365 -25.78 10.52 37.05
C ALA A 365 -25.07 9.15 36.99
N GLU A 366 -25.43 8.28 36.05
CA GLU A 366 -24.79 6.97 35.86
C GLU A 366 -23.39 7.10 35.26
N LEU A 367 -23.16 8.05 34.34
CA LEU A 367 -21.83 8.36 33.85
C LEU A 367 -20.92 8.78 35.01
N LYS A 368 -21.39 9.70 35.86
CA LYS A 368 -20.64 10.18 37.04
C LYS A 368 -20.28 9.03 37.99
N LYS A 369 -21.16 8.06 38.19
CA LYS A 369 -20.86 6.85 38.98
C LYS A 369 -19.83 5.93 38.30
N LYS A 370 -19.88 5.81 36.97
CA LYS A 370 -19.02 4.91 36.18
C LYS A 370 -17.60 5.44 35.91
N LEU A 371 -17.34 6.75 36.07
CA LEU A 371 -16.00 7.34 35.90
C LEU A 371 -14.93 6.70 36.82
N GLY A 372 -15.35 6.10 37.94
CA GLY A 372 -14.46 5.40 38.86
C GLY A 372 -13.61 6.35 39.73
N ARG A 373 -12.89 5.78 40.71
CA ARG A 373 -12.12 6.56 41.68
C ARG A 373 -10.94 7.28 41.02
N GLY A 374 -10.83 8.59 41.24
CA GLY A 374 -9.74 9.42 40.72
C GLY A 374 -10.01 10.01 39.33
N ASN A 375 -11.27 10.00 38.88
CA ASN A 375 -11.73 10.68 37.68
C ASN A 375 -12.89 11.61 38.05
N ASP A 376 -12.74 12.89 37.72
CA ASP A 376 -13.78 13.90 37.93
C ASP A 376 -13.95 14.75 36.68
N ILE A 377 -15.20 15.02 36.30
CA ILE A 377 -15.50 16.04 35.30
C ILE A 377 -15.96 17.29 36.02
N VAL A 378 -15.20 18.36 35.85
CA VAL A 378 -15.44 19.66 36.48
C VAL A 378 -15.84 20.65 35.41
N GLN A 379 -16.95 21.35 35.63
CA GLN A 379 -17.32 22.49 34.81
C GLN A 379 -16.47 23.69 35.22
N LEU A 380 -15.74 24.26 34.26
CA LEU A 380 -14.90 25.43 34.45
C LEU A 380 -15.70 26.72 34.24
N GLU A 381 -16.46 26.75 33.14
CA GLU A 381 -17.33 27.85 32.71
C GLU A 381 -18.58 27.25 32.01
N GLU A 382 -19.50 28.09 31.54
CA GLU A 382 -20.59 27.60 30.69
C GLU A 382 -20.01 26.90 29.45
N ASP A 383 -20.51 25.70 29.15
CA ASP A 383 -20.08 24.86 28.02
C ASP A 383 -18.60 24.45 27.99
N ARG A 384 -17.84 24.67 29.09
CA ARG A 384 -16.42 24.34 29.20
C ARG A 384 -16.14 23.44 30.39
N TYR A 385 -15.46 22.33 30.12
CA TYR A 385 -15.25 21.26 31.08
C TYR A 385 -13.80 20.80 31.09
N VAL A 386 -13.38 20.23 32.22
CA VAL A 386 -12.15 19.46 32.33
C VAL A 386 -12.45 18.10 32.94
N TRP A 387 -12.04 17.04 32.24
CA TRP A 387 -11.93 15.73 32.84
C TRP A 387 -10.54 15.61 33.46
N LYS A 388 -10.50 15.54 34.79
CA LYS A 388 -9.30 15.29 35.57
C LYS A 388 -9.18 13.80 35.84
N SER A 389 -8.03 13.23 35.51
CA SER A 389 -7.63 11.89 35.91
C SER A 389 -6.31 11.95 36.69
N ARG A 390 -5.84 10.80 37.20
CA ARG A 390 -4.52 10.72 37.86
C ARG A 390 -3.35 11.03 36.94
N ASN A 391 -3.50 10.78 35.63
CA ASN A 391 -2.39 10.79 34.68
C ASN A 391 -2.47 11.94 33.67
N PHE A 392 -3.65 12.53 33.47
CA PHE A 392 -3.87 13.60 32.51
C PHE A 392 -5.11 14.43 32.85
N ASN A 393 -5.14 15.65 32.32
CA ASN A 393 -6.33 16.48 32.22
C ASN A 393 -6.76 16.53 30.76
N LEU A 394 -8.06 16.49 30.48
CA LEU A 394 -8.62 16.74 29.16
C LEU A 394 -9.61 17.90 29.27
N PHE A 395 -9.27 19.03 28.69
CA PHE A 395 -10.15 20.18 28.52
C PHE A 395 -11.01 19.97 27.29
N PHE A 396 -12.32 20.12 27.39
CA PHE A 396 -13.23 19.97 26.27
C PHE A 396 -14.49 20.80 26.46
N GLY A 397 -15.20 21.05 25.37
CA GLY A 397 -16.40 21.87 25.42
C GLY A 397 -16.93 22.19 24.03
N VAL A 398 -17.95 23.02 23.98
CA VAL A 398 -18.52 23.55 22.73
C VAL A 398 -18.55 25.07 22.81
N GLN A 399 -18.01 25.74 21.81
CA GLN A 399 -18.08 27.18 21.68
C GLN A 399 -18.46 27.51 20.24
N ASP A 400 -19.45 28.39 20.03
CA ASP A 400 -19.87 28.84 18.69
C ASP A 400 -20.10 27.69 17.70
N LYS A 401 -20.79 26.63 18.16
CA LYS A 401 -21.06 25.38 17.40
C LYS A 401 -19.80 24.61 16.97
N GLN A 402 -18.70 24.80 17.69
CA GLN A 402 -17.45 24.08 17.49
C GLN A 402 -17.11 23.35 18.78
N PHE A 403 -17.03 22.02 18.69
CA PHE A 403 -16.46 21.21 19.74
C PHE A 403 -14.94 21.36 19.74
N TYR A 404 -14.34 21.37 20.92
CA TYR A 404 -12.90 21.28 21.08
C TYR A 404 -12.53 20.25 22.14
N ALA A 405 -11.33 19.67 22.03
CA ALA A 405 -10.71 18.92 23.11
C ALA A 405 -9.18 19.04 23.08
N THR A 406 -8.54 19.19 24.23
CA THR A 406 -7.07 19.19 24.35
C THR A 406 -6.63 18.71 25.73
N ASN A 407 -5.49 18.02 25.79
CA ASN A 407 -4.87 17.64 27.06
C ASN A 407 -3.76 18.60 27.52
N ASP A 408 -3.57 19.71 26.80
CA ASP A 408 -2.52 20.69 27.05
C ASP A 408 -3.13 22.01 27.51
N GLU A 409 -2.70 22.49 28.68
CA GLU A 409 -3.24 23.71 29.28
C GLU A 409 -2.88 24.98 28.49
N LEU A 410 -1.74 24.99 27.81
CA LEU A 410 -1.35 26.12 26.96
C LEU A 410 -2.23 26.17 25.71
N LEU A 411 -2.44 25.01 25.06
CA LEU A 411 -3.38 24.92 23.94
C LEU A 411 -4.80 25.29 24.34
N TYR A 412 -5.24 24.90 25.55
CA TYR A 412 -6.55 25.29 26.10
C TYR A 412 -6.70 26.82 26.22
N LYS A 413 -5.66 27.53 26.68
CA LYS A 413 -5.66 28.99 26.82
C LYS A 413 -5.69 29.73 25.48
N ASP A 414 -5.26 29.07 24.41
CA ASP A 414 -5.17 29.63 23.06
C ASP A 414 -6.20 29.07 22.08
N LEU A 415 -7.22 28.34 22.56
CA LEU A 415 -8.29 27.82 21.71
C LEU A 415 -8.93 28.91 20.86
N PHE A 416 -9.24 28.55 19.61
CA PHE A 416 -9.89 29.43 18.62
C PHE A 416 -9.05 30.66 18.23
N LYS A 417 -7.78 30.73 18.61
CA LYS A 417 -6.81 31.65 18.02
C LYS A 417 -6.12 30.97 16.85
N LYS A 418 -6.14 31.61 15.68
CA LYS A 418 -5.41 31.12 14.52
C LYS A 418 -3.90 31.14 14.80
N CYS A 419 -3.20 30.08 14.41
CA CYS A 419 -1.75 30.03 14.48
C CYS A 419 -1.13 30.83 13.32
N ASP A 420 0.03 31.43 13.56
CA ASP A 420 0.85 32.01 12.49
C ASP A 420 2.33 31.69 12.76
N PRO A 421 2.98 30.83 11.96
CA PRO A 421 2.41 30.10 10.82
C PRO A 421 1.50 28.92 11.25
N SER A 422 0.39 28.73 10.54
CA SER A 422 -0.52 27.58 10.69
C SER A 422 -0.18 26.43 9.74
N ALA A 423 -0.79 25.26 9.99
CA ALA A 423 -0.74 24.10 9.10
C ALA A 423 -1.29 24.40 7.69
N ALA A 424 -2.09 25.46 7.53
CA ALA A 424 -2.59 25.92 6.23
C ALA A 424 -1.47 26.36 5.27
N LYS A 425 -0.29 26.73 5.80
CA LYS A 425 0.86 27.13 4.98
C LYS A 425 1.62 25.94 4.38
N ASN A 426 1.36 24.71 4.84
CA ASN A 426 2.01 23.52 4.30
C ASN A 426 1.37 23.10 2.96
N THR A 427 2.17 22.51 2.06
CA THR A 427 1.69 22.14 0.72
C THR A 427 0.60 21.07 0.75
N TYR A 428 0.63 20.17 1.73
CA TYR A 428 -0.41 19.15 1.90
C TYR A 428 -1.81 19.73 2.20
N ALA A 429 -1.91 20.97 2.69
CA ALA A 429 -3.17 21.56 3.14
C ALA A 429 -4.20 21.67 2.01
N ALA A 430 -3.76 22.05 0.81
CA ALA A 430 -4.63 22.18 -0.35
C ALA A 430 -5.23 20.83 -0.77
N ASP A 431 -4.42 19.78 -0.73
CA ASP A 431 -4.81 18.44 -1.18
C ASP A 431 -5.86 17.78 -0.28
N MET A 432 -5.86 18.13 1.02
CA MET A 432 -6.83 17.60 1.98
C MET A 432 -8.26 18.05 1.68
N LYS A 433 -8.43 19.22 1.06
CA LYS A 433 -9.75 19.82 0.82
C LYS A 433 -10.51 19.01 -0.22
N GLY A 434 -11.77 18.69 0.08
CA GLY A 434 -12.66 17.94 -0.82
C GLY A 434 -12.54 16.42 -0.71
N LYS A 435 -11.51 15.90 -0.02
CA LYS A 435 -11.36 14.47 0.31
C LYS A 435 -12.36 14.06 1.40
N ASN A 436 -12.64 12.77 1.54
CA ASN A 436 -13.49 12.26 2.62
C ASN A 436 -12.76 12.34 3.98
N GLY A 437 -11.46 12.06 3.95
CA GLY A 437 -10.56 12.19 5.07
C GLY A 437 -9.11 12.27 4.59
N ALA A 438 -8.26 12.79 5.46
CA ALA A 438 -6.84 12.91 5.25
C ALA A 438 -6.08 12.77 6.57
N THR A 439 -4.94 12.09 6.53
CA THR A 439 -3.99 11.98 7.63
C THR A 439 -2.62 12.42 7.12
N VAL A 440 -1.94 13.28 7.86
CA VAL A 440 -0.61 13.77 7.52
C VAL A 440 0.33 13.55 8.69
N ILE A 441 1.48 12.93 8.42
CA ILE A 441 2.62 12.86 9.33
C ILE A 441 3.67 13.85 8.82
N ASN A 442 3.90 14.92 9.57
CA ASN A 442 4.85 15.97 9.22
C ASN A 442 6.27 15.54 9.65
N VAL A 443 6.94 14.80 8.77
CA VAL A 443 8.27 14.23 9.03
C VAL A 443 9.29 15.35 9.26
N GLU A 444 9.18 16.46 8.55
CA GLU A 444 10.04 17.62 8.74
C GLU A 444 9.93 18.18 10.17
N ALA A 445 8.71 18.40 10.67
CA ALA A 445 8.51 18.87 12.03
C ALA A 445 8.99 17.85 13.08
N ILE A 446 8.78 16.55 12.83
CA ILE A 446 9.26 15.47 13.72
C ILE A 446 10.80 15.49 13.82
N CYS A 447 11.51 15.63 12.70
CA CYS A 447 12.97 15.67 12.68
C CYS A 447 13.54 16.89 13.45
N GLN A 448 12.76 17.97 13.57
CA GLN A 448 13.16 19.15 14.34
C GLN A 448 12.94 19.02 15.85
N LEU A 449 12.24 17.98 16.33
CA LEU A 449 11.99 17.80 17.75
C LEU A 449 13.31 17.60 18.54
N PRO A 450 13.48 18.27 19.70
CA PRO A 450 14.69 18.11 20.52
C PRO A 450 14.99 16.67 20.90
N ILE A 451 13.95 15.87 21.16
CA ILE A 451 14.07 14.45 21.48
C ILE A 451 14.65 13.63 20.32
N VAL A 452 14.26 13.90 19.08
CA VAL A 452 14.77 13.17 17.91
C VAL A 452 16.25 13.48 17.73
N LYS A 453 16.63 14.76 17.83
CA LYS A 453 18.04 15.19 17.80
C LYS A 453 18.87 14.54 18.92
N MET A 454 18.30 14.46 20.13
CA MET A 454 18.93 13.79 21.27
C MET A 454 19.15 12.29 21.00
N LEU A 455 18.12 11.57 20.54
CA LEU A 455 18.22 10.14 20.23
C LEU A 455 19.27 9.84 19.16
N VAL A 456 19.38 10.70 18.14
CA VAL A 456 20.39 10.55 17.10
C VAL A 456 21.80 10.78 17.66
N SER A 457 21.99 11.78 18.53
CA SER A 457 23.28 12.03 19.18
C SER A 457 23.74 10.86 20.07
N MET A 458 22.80 10.08 20.61
CA MET A 458 23.09 8.91 21.46
C MET A 458 23.25 7.60 20.67
N GLY A 459 22.62 7.50 19.50
CA GLY A 459 22.51 6.26 18.72
C GLY A 459 23.70 5.93 17.81
N GLY A 460 24.65 6.86 17.64
CA GLY A 460 25.81 6.65 16.77
C GLY A 460 25.46 6.62 15.27
N SER A 461 26.34 6.03 14.46
CA SER A 461 26.28 6.12 12.99
C SER A 461 25.00 5.56 12.36
N LYS A 462 24.45 4.47 12.89
CA LYS A 462 23.21 3.86 12.35
C LYS A 462 22.01 4.80 12.45
N TYR A 463 21.88 5.53 13.55
CA TYR A 463 20.79 6.49 13.73
C TYR A 463 20.99 7.75 12.89
N ALA A 464 22.25 8.16 12.66
CA ALA A 464 22.56 9.25 11.76
C ALA A 464 22.13 8.94 10.32
N THR A 465 22.36 7.71 9.83
CA THR A 465 21.90 7.29 8.50
C THR A 465 20.38 7.30 8.38
N VAL A 466 19.66 6.79 9.39
CA VAL A 466 18.19 6.82 9.42
C VAL A 466 17.67 8.26 9.45
N LEU A 467 18.28 9.15 10.25
CA LEU A 467 17.88 10.56 10.27
C LEU A 467 18.12 11.22 8.92
N ALA A 468 19.26 10.99 8.27
CA ALA A 468 19.55 11.54 6.95
C ALA A 468 18.52 11.11 5.90
N ALA A 469 18.01 9.87 6.00
CA ALA A 469 16.90 9.40 5.17
C ALA A 469 15.60 10.16 5.47
N LEU A 470 15.23 10.30 6.75
CA LEU A 470 14.02 11.00 7.17
C LEU A 470 14.06 12.50 6.84
N GLU A 471 15.23 13.14 6.91
CA GLU A 471 15.40 14.55 6.60
C GLU A 471 15.15 14.90 5.12
N ARG A 472 15.18 13.91 4.22
CA ARG A 472 14.77 14.05 2.81
C ARG A 472 13.25 14.02 2.62
N ILE A 473 12.49 13.58 3.63
CA ILE A 473 11.03 13.46 3.57
C ILE A 473 10.41 14.74 4.15
N ALA A 474 9.49 15.35 3.41
CA ALA A 474 8.71 16.48 3.89
C ALA A 474 7.58 15.97 4.80
N TYR A 475 6.72 15.10 4.26
CA TYR A 475 5.60 14.50 4.98
C TYR A 475 5.17 13.18 4.34
N LEU A 476 4.49 12.35 5.14
CA LEU A 476 3.67 11.26 4.65
C LEU A 476 2.21 11.70 4.74
N LYS A 477 1.43 11.47 3.68
CA LYS A 477 0.00 11.76 3.64
C LYS A 477 -0.76 10.51 3.26
N SER A 478 -1.94 10.31 3.85
CA SER A 478 -2.98 9.44 3.33
C SER A 478 -4.25 10.25 3.15
N GLU A 479 -4.97 10.03 2.06
CA GLU A 479 -6.25 10.66 1.76
C GLU A 479 -7.18 9.64 1.11
N ASN A 480 -8.47 9.74 1.39
CA ASN A 480 -9.45 8.83 0.81
C ASN A 480 -10.57 9.58 0.09
N ASN A 481 -11.03 8.98 -0.99
CA ASN A 481 -12.21 9.38 -1.75
C ASN A 481 -13.21 8.23 -1.77
N ALA A 482 -14.36 8.41 -2.44
CA ALA A 482 -15.35 7.34 -2.59
C ALA A 482 -14.83 6.11 -3.35
N THR A 483 -13.79 6.27 -4.17
CA THR A 483 -13.29 5.26 -5.13
C THR A 483 -11.99 4.57 -4.69
N GLY A 484 -11.33 5.03 -3.63
CA GLY A 484 -10.03 4.48 -3.24
C GLY A 484 -9.30 5.31 -2.18
N ASN A 485 -8.16 4.79 -1.75
CA ASN A 485 -7.26 5.43 -0.80
C ASN A 485 -5.93 5.72 -1.48
N TYR A 486 -5.39 6.90 -1.23
CA TYR A 486 -4.11 7.35 -1.73
C TYR A 486 -3.19 7.56 -0.54
N ILE A 487 -1.96 7.07 -0.64
CA ILE A 487 -0.90 7.26 0.33
C ILE A 487 0.29 7.80 -0.43
N SER A 488 0.78 8.97 -0.03
CA SER A 488 1.88 9.66 -0.70
C SER A 488 2.97 9.98 0.31
N LEU A 489 4.18 9.51 0.05
CA LEU A 489 5.37 9.99 0.71
C LEU A 489 5.93 11.14 -0.13
N GLN A 490 5.92 12.35 0.42
CA GLN A 490 6.45 13.53 -0.26
C GLN A 490 7.89 13.78 0.16
N LEU A 491 8.79 13.87 -0.82
CA LEU A 491 10.19 14.26 -0.64
C LEU A 491 10.34 15.79 -0.65
N LYS A 492 11.42 16.27 -0.05
CA LYS A 492 11.76 17.71 -0.03
C LYS A 492 12.27 18.20 -1.38
N ASP A 493 13.09 17.40 -2.04
CA ASP A 493 13.44 17.61 -3.44
C ASP A 493 12.26 17.16 -4.31
N LYS A 494 11.68 18.14 -5.01
CA LYS A 494 10.49 17.98 -5.86
C LYS A 494 10.82 17.91 -7.35
N ASP A 495 12.09 18.05 -7.70
CA ASP A 495 12.56 18.16 -9.08
C ASP A 495 13.22 16.86 -9.55
N THR A 496 13.62 15.99 -8.61
CA THR A 496 14.21 14.67 -8.90
C THR A 496 13.18 13.55 -8.68
N ASN A 497 13.21 12.53 -9.55
CA ASN A 497 12.41 11.31 -9.34
C ASN A 497 12.70 10.66 -7.98
N ALA A 498 11.65 10.22 -7.28
CA ALA A 498 11.78 9.66 -5.94
C ALA A 498 12.64 8.39 -5.88
N LEU A 499 12.57 7.52 -6.90
CA LEU A 499 13.38 6.31 -6.94
C LEU A 499 14.87 6.64 -7.09
N LYS A 500 15.22 7.60 -7.94
CA LYS A 500 16.58 8.14 -8.07
C LYS A 500 17.10 8.69 -6.73
N GLN A 501 16.28 9.46 -6.01
CA GLN A 501 16.66 9.96 -4.69
C GLN A 501 16.89 8.83 -3.66
N ILE A 502 16.14 7.73 -3.73
CA ILE A 502 16.35 6.53 -2.90
C ILE A 502 17.68 5.85 -3.26
N VAL A 503 17.96 5.70 -4.56
CA VAL A 503 19.22 5.11 -5.05
C VAL A 503 20.43 5.92 -4.54
N GLU A 504 20.37 7.25 -4.62
CA GLU A 504 21.41 8.13 -4.07
C GLU A 504 21.61 7.96 -2.57
N LEU A 505 20.52 7.80 -1.81
CA LEU A 505 20.61 7.55 -0.38
C LEU A 505 21.32 6.21 -0.11
N ALA A 506 21.01 5.15 -0.89
CA ALA A 506 21.67 3.85 -0.76
C ALA A 506 23.18 3.94 -0.99
N LYS A 507 23.65 4.82 -1.89
CA LYS A 507 25.10 5.06 -2.09
C LYS A 507 25.81 5.57 -0.84
N THR A 508 25.13 6.28 0.04
CA THR A 508 25.73 6.79 1.28
C THR A 508 25.82 5.73 2.38
N ALA A 509 25.11 4.61 2.22
CA ALA A 509 25.06 3.52 3.20
C ALA A 509 26.02 2.35 2.88
N ILE A 510 26.60 2.31 1.67
CA ILE A 510 27.47 1.24 1.12
C ILE A 510 28.83 1.81 0.71
#